data_AF-A0A844GQ79-F1
#
_entry.id   AF-A0A844GQ79-F1
#
_cell.length_a   1.000
_cell.length_b   1.000
_cell.length_c   1.000
_cell.angle_alpha   90.00
_cell.angle_beta   90.00
_cell.angle_gamma   90.00
#
_symmetry.space_group_name_H-M   'P 1'
#
loop_
_entity.id
_entity.type
_entity.pdbx_description
1 polymer ?
#
loop_
_entity_poly.entity_id
_entity_poly.type
_entity_poly.pdbx_seq_one_letter_code
_entity_poly.pdbx_strand_id
1 'polypeptide(L)' 'MKIRFFSDKLSVYLFSILVVNILISPLVYASTNQVFSRGQSYALGLLGLVTMSLFIYLFVVIFQPEKF' A
#
# COMPACT_ATOMS: atom_id res chain seq x y z
N MET A 1 -14.95 18.75 15.23
CA MET A 1 -13.76 18.07 14.68
C MET A 1 -13.29 17.01 15.68
N LYS A 2 -13.76 15.76 15.56
CA LYS A 2 -13.29 14.66 16.43
C LYS A 2 -13.42 13.34 15.66
N ILE A 3 -12.33 12.98 14.98
CA ILE A 3 -12.17 11.69 14.32
C ILE A 3 -12.01 10.66 15.44
N ARG A 4 -13.13 10.06 15.90
CA ARG A 4 -13.16 9.21 17.10
C ARG A 4 -13.59 7.77 16.83
N PHE A 5 -13.54 7.33 15.57
CA PHE A 5 -13.84 5.96 15.14
C PHE A 5 -12.60 5.13 14.74
N PHE A 6 -11.40 5.72 14.85
CA PHE A 6 -10.16 5.18 14.30
C PHE A 6 -9.18 4.66 15.37
N SER A 7 -9.60 4.37 16.61
CA SER A 7 -8.62 4.00 17.67
C SER A 7 -8.36 2.49 17.79
N ASP A 8 -9.39 1.63 17.67
CA ASP A 8 -9.19 0.19 17.95
C ASP A 8 -8.75 -0.62 16.73
N LYS A 9 -9.22 -0.28 15.52
CA LYS A 9 -8.93 -1.04 14.29
C LYS A 9 -7.81 -0.47 13.43
N LEU A 10 -7.33 0.74 13.73
CA LEU A 10 -6.26 1.39 12.98
C LEU A 10 -4.95 0.65 13.16
N SER A 11 -4.66 0.19 14.38
CA SER A 11 -3.49 -0.64 14.65
C SER A 11 -3.50 -1.91 13.81
N VAL A 12 -4.67 -2.57 13.68
CA VAL A 12 -4.84 -3.76 12.83
C VAL A 12 -4.64 -3.43 11.35
N TYR A 13 -5.18 -2.30 10.89
CA TYR A 13 -5.06 -1.89 9.48
C TYR A 13 -3.61 -1.53 9.12
N LEU A 14 -2.92 -0.77 9.97
CA LEU A 14 -1.50 -0.45 9.81
C LEU A 14 -0.66 -1.70 9.88
N PHE A 15 -0.91 -2.59 10.85
CA PHE A 15 -0.18 -3.84 10.97
C PHE A 15 -0.36 -4.71 9.71
N SER A 16 -1.57 -4.81 9.18
CA SER A 16 -1.84 -5.54 7.95
C SER A 16 -1.07 -4.95 6.76
N ILE A 17 -1.10 -3.62 6.58
CA ILE A 17 -0.34 -2.94 5.51
C ILE A 17 1.16 -3.18 5.68
N LEU A 18 1.66 -3.14 6.91
CA LEU A 18 3.07 -3.31 7.24
C LEU A 18 3.53 -4.75 6.99
N VAL A 19 2.74 -5.75 7.36
CA VAL A 19 3.02 -7.17 7.06
C VAL A 19 3.01 -7.42 5.55
N VAL A 20 2.03 -6.88 4.84
CA VAL A 20 1.98 -6.98 3.37
C VAL A 20 3.22 -6.33 2.74
N ASN A 21 3.63 -5.16 3.23
CA ASN A 21 4.85 -4.50 2.78
C ASN A 21 6.12 -5.33 3.06
N ILE A 22 6.20 -5.97 4.24
CA ILE A 22 7.30 -6.86 4.61
C ILE A 22 7.37 -8.08 3.69
N LEU A 23 6.24 -8.67 3.31
CA LEU A 23 6.20 -9.84 2.42
C LEU A 23 6.53 -9.49 0.96
N ILE A 24 6.14 -8.29 0.51
CA ILE A 24 6.41 -7.81 -0.85
C ILE A 24 7.87 -7.41 -1.03
N SER A 25 8.55 -6.91 0.01
CA SER A 25 9.94 -6.42 -0.10
C SER A 25 10.95 -7.49 -0.59
N PRO A 26 10.98 -8.73 -0.06
CA PRO A 26 11.80 -9.81 -0.61
C PRO A 26 11.49 -10.14 -2.07
N LEU A 27 10.21 -10.07 -2.46
CA LEU A 27 9.78 -10.33 -3.83
C LEU A 27 10.29 -9.22 -4.78
N VAL A 28 10.24 -7.96 -4.34
CA VAL A 28 10.78 -6.81 -5.06
C VAL A 28 12.32 -6.86 -5.11
N TYR A 29 12.98 -7.24 -4.02
CA TYR A 29 14.43 -7.39 -3.99
C TYR A 29 14.91 -8.51 -4.93
N ALA A 30 14.20 -9.64 -4.95
CA ALA A 30 14.49 -10.76 -5.86
C ALA A 30 14.23 -10.40 -7.33
N SER A 31 13.18 -9.63 -7.63
CA SER A 31 12.87 -9.22 -9.00
C SER A 31 13.78 -8.11 -9.53
N THR A 32 14.48 -7.40 -8.64
CA THR A 32 15.36 -6.27 -9.00
C THR A 32 16.84 -6.65 -9.14
N ASN A 33 17.17 -7.95 -9.19
CA ASN A 33 18.52 -8.45 -9.44
C ASN A 33 19.60 -7.83 -8.53
N GLN A 34 19.24 -7.53 -7.28
CA GLN A 34 20.10 -6.87 -6.28
C GLN A 34 20.59 -5.45 -6.65
N VAL A 35 19.98 -4.80 -7.65
CA VAL A 35 20.33 -3.42 -8.04
C VAL A 35 19.98 -2.42 -6.94
N PHE A 36 18.95 -2.71 -6.15
CA PHE A 36 18.49 -1.83 -5.07
C PHE A 36 18.90 -2.34 -3.69
N SER A 37 19.24 -1.41 -2.80
CA SER A 37 19.45 -1.71 -1.37
C SER A 37 18.16 -2.20 -0.72
N ARG A 38 18.27 -3.00 0.35
CA ARG A 38 17.11 -3.55 1.08
C ARG A 38 16.08 -2.47 1.44
N GLY A 39 16.54 -1.31 1.92
CA GLY A 39 15.64 -0.18 2.25
C GLY A 39 14.89 0.38 1.03
N GLN A 40 15.53 0.41 -0.14
CA GLN A 40 14.90 0.85 -1.39
C GLN A 40 13.86 -0.18 -1.88
N SER A 41 14.08 -1.47 -1.67
CA SER A 41 13.08 -2.50 -1.99
C SER A 41 11.82 -2.38 -1.14
N TYR A 42 11.94 -2.01 0.14
CA TYR A 42 10.77 -1.68 0.99
C TYR A 42 10.04 -0.44 0.48
N ALA A 43 10.77 0.62 0.09
CA ALA A 43 10.18 1.83 -0.48
C ALA A 43 9.44 1.54 -1.79
N LEU A 44 10.02 0.73 -2.69
CA LEU A 44 9.39 0.29 -3.94
C LEU A 44 8.16 -0.58 -3.68
N GLY A 45 8.21 -1.51 -2.71
CA GLY A 45 7.06 -2.31 -2.32
C GLY A 45 5.91 -1.46 -1.78
N LEU A 46 6.22 -0.41 -1.00
CA LEU A 46 5.20 0.50 -0.46
C LEU A 46 4.61 1.38 -1.58
N LEU A 47 5.47 1.90 -2.44
CA LEU A 47 5.07 2.70 -3.60
C LEU A 47 4.11 1.91 -4.50
N GLY A 48 4.46 0.66 -4.84
CA GLY A 48 3.60 -0.20 -5.64
C GLY A 48 2.22 -0.41 -5.02
N LEU A 49 2.14 -0.62 -3.70
CA LEU A 49 0.87 -0.80 -2.99
C LEU A 49 0.00 0.47 -3.04
N VAL A 50 0.61 1.64 -2.80
CA VAL A 50 -0.08 2.94 -2.85
C VAL A 50 -0.55 3.24 -4.28
N THR A 51 0.32 3.04 -5.28
CA THR A 51 -0.02 3.23 -6.69
C THR A 51 -1.15 2.30 -7.13
N MET A 52 -1.14 1.03 -6.71
CA MET A 52 -2.21 0.09 -7.02
C MET A 52 -3.53 0.49 -6.36
N SER A 53 -3.47 0.93 -5.10
CA SER A 53 -4.65 1.43 -4.37
C SER A 53 -5.26 2.64 -5.06
N LEU A 54 -4.42 3.58 -5.50
CA LEU A 54 -4.84 4.76 -6.24
C LEU A 54 -5.41 4.40 -7.62
N PHE A 55 -4.76 3.48 -8.33
CA PHE A 55 -5.24 2.96 -9.61
C PHE A 55 -6.66 2.40 -9.47
N ILE A 56 -6.90 1.55 -8.48
CA ILE A 56 -8.23 0.99 -8.20
C ILE A 56 -9.22 2.11 -7.89
N TYR A 57 -8.87 3.05 -7.01
CA TYR A 57 -9.74 4.17 -6.67
C TYR A 57 -10.15 4.97 -7.91
N LEU A 58 -9.19 5.37 -8.74
CA LEU A 58 -9.46 6.13 -9.96
C LEU A 58 -10.30 5.32 -10.95
N PHE A 59 -10.06 4.01 -11.06
CA PHE A 59 -10.88 3.14 -11.89
C PHE A 59 -12.34 3.16 -11.42
N VAL A 60 -12.60 3.01 -10.11
CA VAL A 60 -13.97 3.08 -9.57
C VAL A 60 -14.60 4.46 -9.85
N VAL A 61 -13.86 5.55 -9.66
CA VAL A 61 -14.35 6.91 -9.94
C VAL A 61 -14.73 7.10 -11.41
N ILE A 62 -13.93 6.57 -12.34
CA ILE A 62 -14.19 6.68 -13.79
C ILE A 62 -15.40 5.83 -14.20
N PHE A 63 -15.55 4.62 -13.66
CA PHE A 63 -16.62 3.69 -14.06
C PHE A 63 -17.94 3.89 -13.31
N GLN A 64 -17.92 4.48 -12.11
CA GLN A 64 -19.10 4.78 -11.30
C GLN A 64 -19.10 6.26 -10.90
N PRO A 65 -19.15 7.20 -11.87
CA PRO A 65 -19.04 8.64 -11.58
C PRO A 65 -20.18 9.14 -10.70
N GLU A 66 -21.34 8.48 -10.74
CA GLU A 66 -22.57 8.86 -10.02
C GLU A 66 -22.55 8.58 -8.51
N LYS A 67 -21.56 7.84 -8.00
CA LYS A 67 -21.39 7.59 -6.56
C LYS A 67 -20.42 8.56 -5.88
N PHE A 68 -19.81 9.48 -6.63
CA PHE A 68 -18.85 10.47 -6.17
C PHE A 68 -19.31 11.89 -6.54
#